data_AF-A0A7W2I3H9-F1
#
_entry.id   AF-A0A7W2I3H9-F1
#
_cell.length_a   1.000
_cell.length_b   1.000
_cell.length_c   1.000
_cell.angle_alpha   90.00
_cell.angle_beta   90.00
_cell.angle_gamma   90.00
#
_symmetry.space_group_name_H-M   'P 1'
#
loop_
_entity.id
_entity.type
_entity.pdbx_description
1 polymer ?
#
loop_
_entity_poly.entity_id
_entity_poly.type
_entity_poly.pdbx_seq_one_letter_code
_entity_poly.pdbx_strand_id
1 'polypeptide(L)'
;MRYFYDTEFIEDGSTIELVSIGIVAEDGREYYAVSTEFNASNANEWVRENVLNKLPRASHPAWKPLQQIRDEAHEFLTAGRGKPELWAWVGAYDHVVFAQLWGDMAGLPKDLPRYTRELKQYWQMAGRPRLPKVPDGNHDALVDARHNLRKFRVCMEALPIDASGAVSK
;
A
#
# COMPACT_ATOMS: atom_id res chain seq x y z
N MET A 1 -8.49 9.29 -9.12
CA MET A 1 -8.21 9.58 -7.69
C MET A 1 -6.99 8.79 -7.28
N ARG A 2 -6.12 9.38 -6.46
CA ARG A 2 -4.87 8.74 -6.00
C ARG A 2 -5.05 8.01 -4.69
N TYR A 3 -4.48 6.82 -4.61
CA TYR A 3 -4.45 5.96 -3.44
C TYR A 3 -3.01 5.58 -3.13
N PHE A 4 -2.64 5.76 -1.87
CA PHE A 4 -1.32 5.48 -1.33
C PHE A 4 -1.45 4.26 -0.47
N TYR A 5 -0.66 3.23 -0.75
CA TYR A 5 -0.75 1.99 0.00
C TYR A 5 0.63 1.47 0.37
N ASP A 6 0.60 0.52 1.29
CA ASP A 6 1.74 -0.22 1.79
C ASP A 6 1.23 -1.60 2.24
N THR A 7 2.09 -2.60 2.17
CA THR A 7 1.78 -3.95 2.60
C THR A 7 2.91 -4.51 3.46
N GLU A 8 2.53 -5.24 4.49
CA GLU A 8 3.45 -6.09 5.21
C GLU A 8 3.21 -7.54 4.78
N PHE A 9 4.29 -8.30 4.60
CA PHE A 9 4.23 -9.66 4.09
C PHE A 9 5.39 -10.51 4.61
N ILE A 10 5.24 -11.83 4.50
CA ILE A 10 6.32 -12.80 4.64
C ILE A 10 6.70 -13.26 3.24
N GLU A 11 7.98 -13.18 2.90
CA GLU A 11 8.50 -13.67 1.61
C GLU A 11 9.70 -14.58 1.83
N ASP A 12 9.87 -15.55 0.93
CA ASP A 12 10.92 -16.57 0.98
C ASP A 12 11.70 -16.71 -0.34
N GLY A 13 11.62 -15.68 -1.20
CA GLY A 13 12.14 -15.72 -2.57
C GLY A 13 11.35 -16.57 -3.57
N SER A 14 10.26 -17.23 -3.14
CA SER A 14 9.36 -18.01 -4.01
C SER A 14 7.91 -17.54 -3.93
N THR A 15 7.44 -17.19 -2.74
CA THR A 15 6.08 -16.75 -2.44
C THR A 15 6.07 -15.45 -1.65
N ILE A 16 4.92 -14.77 -1.64
CA ILE A 16 4.68 -13.58 -0.83
C ILE A 16 3.33 -13.79 -0.12
N GLU A 17 3.37 -13.98 1.20
CA GLU A 17 2.19 -14.15 2.04
C GLU A 17 1.79 -12.80 2.65
N LEU A 18 0.60 -12.30 2.32
CA LEU A 18 0.10 -11.04 2.87
C LEU A 18 -0.12 -11.14 4.39
N VAL A 19 0.56 -10.28 5.15
CA VAL A 19 0.31 -10.07 6.59
C VAL A 19 -0.71 -8.96 6.79
N SER A 20 -0.50 -7.77 6.22
CA SER A 20 -1.43 -6.66 6.34
C SER A 20 -1.36 -5.69 5.16
N ILE A 21 -2.42 -4.92 4.95
CA ILE A 21 -2.51 -3.89 3.91
C ILE A 21 -3.11 -2.62 4.50
N GLY A 22 -2.49 -1.48 4.21
CA GLY A 22 -3.01 -0.15 4.52
C GLY A 22 -3.18 0.66 3.24
N ILE A 23 -4.33 1.32 3.06
CA ILE A 23 -4.62 2.15 1.89
C ILE A 23 -5.19 3.49 2.36
N VAL A 24 -4.65 4.58 1.83
CA VAL A 24 -5.05 5.97 2.12
C VAL A 24 -5.39 6.66 0.81
N ALA A 25 -6.61 7.15 0.68
CA ALA A 25 -7.04 7.95 -0.46
C ALA A 25 -6.59 9.41 -0.31
N GLU A 26 -6.37 10.11 -1.43
CA GLU A 26 -6.02 11.54 -1.39
C GLU A 26 -7.11 12.43 -0.76
N ASP A 27 -8.35 11.94 -0.72
CA ASP A 27 -9.52 12.57 -0.09
C ASP A 27 -9.62 12.34 1.44
N GLY A 28 -8.71 11.56 2.02
CA GLY A 28 -8.64 11.30 3.46
C GLY A 28 -9.36 10.04 3.94
N ARG A 29 -10.02 9.26 3.07
CA ARG A 29 -10.50 7.93 3.43
C ARG A 29 -9.34 6.98 3.70
N GLU A 30 -9.55 6.02 4.60
CA GLU A 30 -8.54 5.05 5.00
C GLU A 30 -9.13 3.64 5.07
N TYR A 31 -8.31 2.66 4.73
CA TYR A 31 -8.61 1.24 4.83
C TYR A 31 -7.41 0.51 5.43
N TYR A 32 -7.67 -0.41 6.35
CA TYR A 32 -6.65 -1.25 6.96
C TYR A 32 -7.20 -2.63 7.29
N ALA A 33 -6.44 -3.66 6.95
CA ALA A 33 -6.75 -5.03 7.29
C ALA A 33 -5.49 -5.85 7.54
N VAL A 34 -5.65 -6.87 8.38
CA VAL A 34 -4.63 -7.88 8.71
C VAL A 34 -5.20 -9.23 8.27
N SER A 35 -4.43 -10.00 7.51
CA SER A 35 -4.84 -11.32 7.04
C SER A 35 -4.91 -12.30 8.22
N THR A 36 -5.95 -13.12 8.28
CA THR A 36 -6.02 -14.27 9.19
C THR A 36 -5.35 -15.52 8.61
N GLU A 37 -4.81 -15.45 7.40
CA GLU A 37 -4.41 -16.62 6.60
C GLU A 37 -2.89 -16.77 6.44
N PHE A 38 -2.07 -15.78 6.82
CA PHE A 38 -0.61 -15.93 6.80
C PHE A 38 -0.13 -16.88 7.90
N ASN A 39 0.96 -17.61 7.66
CA ASN A 39 1.55 -18.46 8.68
C ASN A 39 2.66 -17.72 9.43
N ALA A 40 2.37 -17.25 10.65
CA ALA A 40 3.33 -16.54 11.49
C ALA A 40 4.61 -17.34 11.79
N SER A 41 4.61 -18.68 11.72
CA SER A 41 5.84 -19.46 11.91
C SER A 41 6.86 -19.25 10.80
N ASN A 42 6.42 -18.85 9.60
CA ASN A 42 7.28 -18.61 8.44
C ASN A 42 8.04 -17.28 8.55
N ALA A 43 7.65 -16.39 9.47
CA ALA A 43 8.30 -15.10 9.64
C ALA A 43 9.73 -15.26 10.18
N ASN A 44 10.67 -14.58 9.53
CA ASN A 44 12.03 -14.39 10.03
C ASN A 44 12.05 -13.47 11.28
N GLU A 45 13.19 -13.38 11.95
CA GLU A 45 13.35 -12.59 13.18
C GLU A 45 13.00 -11.10 12.95
N TRP A 46 13.43 -10.53 11.82
CA TRP A 46 13.16 -9.14 11.49
C TRP A 46 11.66 -8.85 11.37
N VAL A 47 10.91 -9.71 10.67
CA VAL A 47 9.45 -9.57 10.50
C VAL A 47 8.74 -9.75 11.85
N ARG A 48 9.18 -10.70 12.69
CA ARG A 48 8.59 -10.87 14.03
C ARG A 48 8.72 -9.60 14.86
N GLU A 49 9.93 -9.05 14.93
CA GLU A 49 10.23 -7.89 15.76
C GLU A 49 9.60 -6.60 15.24
N ASN A 50 9.65 -6.39 13.92
CA ASN A 50 9.28 -5.12 13.32
C ASN A 50 7.85 -5.08 12.81
N VAL A 51 7.24 -6.22 12.47
CA VAL A 51 5.89 -6.27 11.90
C VAL A 51 4.91 -6.93 12.86
N LEU A 52 5.13 -8.20 13.20
CA LEU A 52 4.14 -9.00 13.94
C LEU A 52 3.84 -8.43 15.33
N ASN A 53 4.86 -7.91 16.02
CA ASN A 53 4.69 -7.29 17.33
C ASN A 53 3.88 -5.98 17.31
N LYS A 54 3.67 -5.38 16.13
CA LYS A 54 2.89 -4.14 15.95
C LYS A 54 1.44 -4.40 15.55
N LEU A 55 1.11 -5.64 15.20
CA LEU A 55 -0.25 -5.99 14.80
C LEU A 55 -1.25 -5.74 15.95
N PRO A 56 -2.49 -5.37 15.60
CA PRO A 56 -3.53 -5.19 16.60
C PRO A 56 -3.85 -6.51 17.30
N ARG A 57 -4.42 -6.42 18.51
CA ARG A 57 -4.88 -7.61 19.26
C ARG A 57 -5.80 -8.47 18.40
N ALA A 58 -5.75 -9.79 18.59
CA ALA A 58 -6.51 -10.76 17.77
C ALA A 58 -8.04 -10.51 17.72
N SER A 59 -8.62 -9.87 18.74
CA SER A 59 -10.05 -9.51 18.77
C SER A 59 -10.38 -8.24 17.97
N HIS A 60 -9.40 -7.57 17.38
CA HIS A 60 -9.60 -6.33 16.63
C HIS A 60 -10.30 -6.63 15.28
N PRO A 61 -11.28 -5.82 14.85
CA PRO A 61 -12.03 -6.07 13.61
C PRO A 61 -11.22 -5.92 12.32
N ALA A 62 -9.92 -5.58 12.40
CA ALA A 62 -9.04 -5.50 11.25
C ALA A 62 -8.58 -6.89 10.77
N TRP A 63 -8.65 -7.90 11.62
CA TRP A 63 -8.33 -9.29 11.27
C TRP A 63 -9.42 -9.87 10.36
N LYS A 64 -9.06 -10.23 9.12
CA LYS A 64 -10.00 -10.63 8.07
C LYS A 64 -9.42 -11.75 7.19
N PRO A 65 -10.26 -12.65 6.64
CA PRO A 65 -9.82 -13.56 5.59
C PRO A 65 -9.49 -12.78 4.31
N LEU A 66 -8.59 -13.33 3.48
CA LEU A 66 -8.11 -12.71 2.24
C LEU A 66 -9.25 -12.38 1.29
N GLN A 67 -10.29 -13.22 1.23
CA GLN A 67 -11.48 -12.95 0.41
C GLN A 67 -12.18 -11.65 0.83
N GLN A 68 -12.33 -11.41 2.14
CA GLN A 68 -12.93 -10.17 2.64
C GLN A 68 -12.01 -8.98 2.38
N ILE A 69 -10.69 -9.14 2.56
CA ILE A 69 -9.71 -8.09 2.26
C ILE A 69 -9.77 -7.69 0.79
N ARG A 70 -9.84 -8.67 -0.12
CA ARG A 70 -9.98 -8.47 -1.56
C ARG A 70 -11.23 -7.66 -1.90
N ASP A 71 -12.37 -8.07 -1.37
CA ASP A 71 -13.67 -7.46 -1.69
C ASP A 71 -13.74 -6.01 -1.16
N GLU A 72 -13.32 -5.79 0.09
CA GLU A 72 -13.31 -4.45 0.70
C GLU A 72 -12.24 -3.53 0.09
N ALA A 73 -11.06 -4.04 -0.27
CA ALA A 73 -10.05 -3.24 -0.96
C ALA A 73 -10.52 -2.82 -2.36
N HIS A 74 -11.21 -3.71 -3.09
CA HIS A 74 -11.83 -3.36 -4.38
C HIS A 74 -12.87 -2.25 -4.22
N GLU A 75 -13.81 -2.42 -3.29
CA GLU A 75 -14.85 -1.44 -2.99
C GLU A 75 -14.23 -0.09 -2.62
N PHE A 76 -13.22 -0.10 -1.74
CA PHE A 76 -12.55 1.11 -1.28
C PHE A 76 -11.88 1.89 -2.42
N LEU A 77 -11.16 1.18 -3.30
CA LEU A 77 -10.44 1.76 -4.44
C LEU A 77 -11.39 2.28 -5.54
N THR A 78 -12.57 1.68 -5.66
CA THR A 78 -13.56 2.00 -6.71
C THR A 78 -14.67 2.95 -6.26
N ALA A 79 -14.78 3.25 -4.95
CA ALA A 79 -15.74 4.22 -4.42
C ALA A 79 -15.49 5.68 -4.88
N GLY A 80 -14.27 5.99 -5.32
CA GLY A 80 -13.88 7.32 -5.79
C GLY A 80 -14.28 7.62 -7.24
N ARG A 81 -14.14 8.88 -7.66
CA ARG A 81 -14.37 9.27 -9.07
C ARG A 81 -13.21 8.87 -9.98
N GLY A 82 -13.57 8.33 -11.14
CA GLY A 82 -12.63 7.97 -12.20
C GLY A 82 -11.83 6.69 -11.89
N LYS A 83 -10.86 6.37 -12.74
CA LYS A 83 -9.98 5.22 -12.49
C LYS A 83 -9.05 5.51 -11.29
N PRO A 84 -8.84 4.55 -10.37
CA PRO A 84 -7.89 4.71 -9.29
C PRO A 84 -6.46 4.79 -9.82
N GLU A 85 -5.61 5.56 -9.13
CA GLU A 85 -4.17 5.57 -9.33
C GLU A 85 -3.51 5.00 -8.08
N LEU A 86 -2.81 3.88 -8.23
CA LEU A 86 -2.08 3.27 -7.11
C LEU A 86 -0.69 3.88 -7.00
N TRP A 87 -0.28 4.22 -5.78
CA TRP A 87 1.03 4.76 -5.43
C TRP A 87 1.58 4.01 -4.22
N ALA A 88 2.84 3.58 -4.30
CA ALA A 88 3.57 3.01 -3.18
C ALA A 88 5.04 3.43 -3.24
N TRP A 89 5.76 3.26 -2.13
CA TRP A 89 7.18 3.60 -2.04
C TRP A 89 8.03 2.34 -2.11
N VAL A 90 8.76 2.15 -3.21
CA VAL A 90 9.48 0.89 -3.51
C VAL A 90 8.49 -0.28 -3.62
N GLY A 91 7.41 -0.06 -4.35
CA GLY A 91 6.17 -0.84 -4.27
C GLY A 91 6.12 -2.11 -5.12
N ALA A 92 7.25 -2.71 -5.48
CA ALA A 92 7.27 -3.82 -6.41
C ALA A 92 6.61 -5.07 -5.82
N TYR A 93 7.04 -5.48 -4.63
CA TYR A 93 6.45 -6.62 -3.91
C TYR A 93 5.03 -6.29 -3.45
N ASP A 94 4.78 -5.04 -3.02
CA ASP A 94 3.44 -4.56 -2.66
C ASP A 94 2.44 -4.72 -3.80
N HIS A 95 2.85 -4.42 -5.04
CA HIS A 95 1.98 -4.61 -6.20
C HIS A 95 1.68 -6.09 -6.46
N VAL A 96 2.68 -6.96 -6.32
CA VAL A 96 2.49 -8.41 -6.52
C VAL A 96 1.54 -8.97 -5.47
N VAL A 97 1.78 -8.73 -4.18
CA VAL A 97 0.94 -9.28 -3.11
C VAL A 97 -0.47 -8.70 -3.11
N PHE A 98 -0.62 -7.42 -3.47
CA PHE A 98 -1.93 -6.81 -3.70
C PHE A 98 -2.67 -7.50 -4.85
N ALA A 99 -2.03 -7.67 -6.02
CA ALA A 99 -2.66 -8.31 -7.17
C ALA A 99 -3.00 -9.79 -6.90
N GLN A 100 -2.19 -10.48 -6.09
CA GLN A 100 -2.42 -11.86 -5.66
C GLN A 100 -3.70 -12.05 -4.84
N LEU A 101 -4.30 -10.98 -4.29
CA LEU A 101 -5.66 -11.06 -3.72
C LEU A 101 -6.70 -11.57 -4.73
N TRP A 102 -6.45 -11.41 -6.03
CA TRP A 102 -7.29 -11.96 -7.10
C TRP A 102 -6.70 -13.19 -7.80
N GLY A 103 -5.65 -13.79 -7.22
CA GLY A 103 -4.95 -14.93 -7.81
C GLY A 103 -3.88 -14.48 -8.81
N ASP A 104 -4.05 -14.81 -10.08
CA ASP A 104 -3.13 -14.38 -11.13
C ASP A 104 -3.51 -13.01 -11.74
N MET A 105 -2.69 -12.52 -12.67
CA MET A 105 -2.98 -11.23 -13.33
C MET A 105 -4.26 -11.24 -14.18
N ALA A 106 -4.77 -12.40 -14.58
CA ALA A 106 -6.04 -12.50 -15.31
C ALA A 106 -7.24 -12.30 -14.37
N GLY A 107 -7.09 -12.62 -13.09
CA GLY A 107 -8.09 -12.36 -12.04
C GLY A 107 -8.24 -10.89 -11.65
N LEU A 108 -7.22 -10.05 -11.88
CA LEU A 108 -7.24 -8.64 -11.47
C LEU A 108 -8.36 -7.85 -12.20
N PRO A 109 -9.31 -7.20 -11.47
CA PRO A 109 -10.42 -6.46 -12.05
C PRO A 109 -10.04 -5.43 -13.11
N LYS A 110 -10.88 -5.27 -14.14
CA LYS A 110 -10.62 -4.38 -15.30
C LYS A 110 -10.54 -2.90 -14.95
N ASP A 111 -11.22 -2.50 -13.89
CA ASP A 111 -11.24 -1.14 -13.35
C ASP A 111 -10.02 -0.82 -12.46
N LEU A 112 -9.22 -1.82 -12.05
CA LEU A 112 -7.97 -1.60 -11.32
C LEU A 112 -6.75 -1.44 -12.26
N PRO A 113 -5.73 -0.63 -11.89
CA PRO A 113 -4.52 -0.45 -12.68
C PRO A 113 -3.63 -1.69 -12.62
N ARG A 114 -2.93 -1.97 -13.72
CA ARG A 114 -1.97 -3.10 -13.83
C ARG A 114 -0.55 -2.74 -13.42
N TYR A 115 -0.41 -1.58 -12.79
CA TYR A 115 0.86 -1.07 -12.30
C TYR A 115 0.60 -0.17 -11.11
N THR A 116 1.59 -0.11 -10.24
CA THR A 116 1.68 0.89 -9.17
C THR A 116 2.68 1.95 -9.58
N ARG A 117 2.33 3.23 -9.40
CA ARG A 117 3.25 4.34 -9.60
C ARG A 117 4.27 4.37 -8.47
N GLU A 118 5.54 4.53 -8.83
CA GLU A 118 6.65 4.44 -7.90
C GLU A 118 6.96 5.81 -7.26
N LEU A 119 6.61 5.96 -5.99
CA LEU A 119 6.77 7.22 -5.26
C LEU A 119 8.24 7.56 -5.00
N LYS A 120 9.13 6.57 -4.83
CA LYS A 120 10.57 6.79 -4.68
C LYS A 120 11.15 7.41 -5.95
N GLN A 121 10.71 6.93 -7.11
CA GLN A 121 11.11 7.46 -8.41
C GLN A 121 10.61 8.89 -8.58
N TYR A 122 9.34 9.16 -8.24
CA TYR A 122 8.81 10.52 -8.30
C TYR A 122 9.56 11.49 -7.36
N TRP A 123 9.92 11.05 -6.15
CA TRP A 123 10.77 11.83 -5.24
C TRP A 123 12.15 12.16 -5.83
N GLN A 124 12.77 11.21 -6.56
CA GLN A 124 14.02 11.47 -7.26
C GLN A 124 13.84 12.48 -8.40
N MET A 125 12.76 12.35 -9.18
CA MET A 125 12.42 13.29 -10.26
C MET A 125 12.15 14.70 -9.74
N ALA A 126 11.52 14.82 -8.57
CA ALA A 126 11.22 16.10 -7.92
C ALA A 126 12.46 16.79 -7.32
N GLY A 127 13.68 16.31 -7.58
CA GLY A 127 14.91 16.90 -7.05
C GLY A 127 15.23 16.49 -5.60
N ARG A 128 14.66 15.38 -5.12
CA ARG A 128 14.86 14.85 -3.76
C ARG A 128 14.54 15.87 -2.67
N PRO A 129 13.33 16.47 -2.65
CA PRO A 129 12.96 17.43 -1.62
C PRO A 129 13.03 16.77 -0.23
N ARG A 130 13.25 17.59 0.80
CA ARG A 130 13.33 17.13 2.19
C ARG A 130 11.99 16.51 2.59
N LEU A 131 12.01 15.22 2.91
CA LEU A 131 10.82 14.49 3.32
C LEU A 131 10.48 14.73 4.80
N PRO A 132 9.21 14.53 5.20
CA PRO A 132 8.83 14.51 6.61
C PRO A 132 9.61 13.44 7.38
N LYS A 133 9.76 13.62 8.69
CA LYS A 133 10.35 12.60 9.56
C LYS A 133 9.57 11.28 9.41
N VAL A 134 10.30 10.16 9.40
CA VAL A 134 9.70 8.81 9.48
C VAL A 134 8.82 8.77 10.74
N PRO A 135 7.56 8.32 10.64
CA PRO A 135 6.66 8.27 11.78
C PRO A 135 7.13 7.26 12.81
N ASP A 136 6.79 7.48 14.07
CA ASP A 136 6.83 6.42 15.07
C ASP A 136 5.80 5.34 14.68
N GLY A 137 6.14 4.07 14.86
CA GLY A 137 5.26 2.96 14.47
C GLY A 137 5.29 2.61 12.98
N ASN A 138 6.37 2.94 12.25
CA ASN A 138 6.64 2.39 10.92
C ASN A 138 6.68 0.85 10.96
N HIS A 139 6.48 0.20 9.83
CA HIS A 139 6.15 -1.23 9.70
C HIS A 139 4.76 -1.60 10.23
N ASP A 140 3.87 -0.59 10.23
CA ASP A 140 2.42 -0.73 10.25
C ASP A 140 1.95 -0.17 8.90
N ALA A 141 1.32 -1.03 8.10
CA ALA A 141 0.97 -0.70 6.73
C ALA A 141 0.09 0.55 6.60
N LEU A 142 -0.78 0.85 7.56
CA LEU A 142 -1.61 2.06 7.51
C LEU A 142 -0.78 3.31 7.86
N VAL A 143 0.11 3.22 8.85
CA VAL A 143 1.05 4.29 9.19
C VAL A 143 1.95 4.64 8.00
N ASP A 144 2.44 3.62 7.30
CA ASP A 144 3.32 3.79 6.14
C ASP A 144 2.56 4.30 4.91
N ALA A 145 1.34 3.83 4.65
CA ALA A 145 0.46 4.38 3.62
C ALA A 145 0.15 5.88 3.85
N ARG A 146 -0.14 6.29 5.10
CA ARG A 146 -0.28 7.72 5.46
C ARG A 146 1.00 8.50 5.21
N HIS A 147 2.15 7.89 5.50
CA HIS A 147 3.44 8.52 5.22
C HIS A 147 3.73 8.63 3.72
N ASN A 148 3.31 7.66 2.90
CA ASN A 148 3.37 7.71 1.45
C ASN A 148 2.59 8.92 0.90
N LEU A 149 1.35 9.16 1.37
CA LEU A 149 0.60 10.37 1.02
C LEU A 149 1.34 11.67 1.39
N ARG A 150 1.95 11.74 2.58
CA ARG A 150 2.72 12.93 3.01
C ARG A 150 3.96 13.15 2.15
N LYS A 151 4.71 12.09 1.82
CA LYS A 151 5.85 12.16 0.89
C LYS A 151 5.42 12.65 -0.49
N PHE A 152 4.28 12.15 -0.99
CA PHE A 152 3.71 12.58 -2.26
C PHE A 152 3.37 14.07 -2.27
N ARG A 153 2.73 14.60 -1.22
CA ARG A 153 2.41 16.03 -1.11
C ARG A 153 3.66 16.91 -1.21
N VAL A 154 4.75 16.53 -0.54
CA VAL A 154 6.04 17.24 -0.66
C VAL A 154 6.60 17.16 -2.08
N CYS A 155 6.48 16.02 -2.75
CA CYS A 155 6.92 15.89 -4.14
C CYS A 155 6.06 16.73 -5.10
N MET A 156 4.74 16.79 -4.86
CA MET A 156 3.79 17.62 -5.62
C MET A 156 4.09 19.12 -5.48
N GLU A 157 4.51 19.58 -4.32
CA GLU A 157 4.94 20.97 -4.12
C GLU A 157 6.21 21.31 -4.91
N ALA A 158 7.16 20.37 -4.98
CA ALA A 158 8.43 20.54 -5.68
C ALA A 158 8.34 20.33 -7.20
N LEU A 159 7.48 19.42 -7.66
CA LEU A 159 7.29 19.07 -9.06
C LEU A 159 5.82 18.70 -9.32
N PRO A 160 4.93 19.68 -9.53
CA PRO A 160 3.51 19.42 -9.74
C PRO A 160 3.26 18.52 -10.96
N ILE A 161 2.42 17.49 -10.80
CA ILE A 161 1.95 16.63 -11.89
C ILE A 161 0.44 16.70 -12.07
N ASP A 162 -0.02 16.66 -13.32
CA ASP A 162 -1.45 16.63 -13.64
C ASP A 162 -2.04 15.20 -13.49
N ALA A 163 -3.32 15.04 -13.87
CA ALA A 163 -4.01 13.74 -13.81
C ALA A 163 -3.46 12.70 -14.82
N SER A 164 -2.73 13.13 -15.85
CA SER A 164 -2.03 12.23 -16.77
C SER A 164 -0.66 11.78 -16.22
N GLY A 165 -0.18 12.44 -15.16
CA GLY A 165 1.16 12.24 -14.61
C GLY A 165 2.23 13.09 -15.31
N ALA A 166 1.83 14.01 -16.20
CA ALA A 166 2.74 14.95 -16.83
C ALA A 166 3.06 16.11 -15.87
N VAL A 167 4.28 16.63 -15.94
CA VAL A 167 4.66 17.83 -15.19
C VAL A 167 3.77 18.99 -15.63
N SER A 168 3.09 19.60 -14.67
CA SER A 168 2.25 20.77 -14.92
C SER A 168 3.14 21.97 -15.21
N LYS A 169 2.80 22.72 -16.27
CA LYS A 169 3.47 23.97 -16.63
C LYS A 169 3.11 25.10 -15.70
#